data_AF-A0A929SRV7-F1
#
_entry.id   AF-A0A929SRV7-F1
#
_cell.length_a   1.000
_cell.length_b   1.000
_cell.length_c   1.000
_cell.angle_alpha   90.00
_cell.angle_beta   90.00
_cell.angle_gamma   90.00
#
_symmetry.space_group_name_H-M   'P 1'
#
loop_
_entity.id
_entity.type
_entity.pdbx_description
1 polymer ?
#
loop_
_entity_poly.entity_id
_entity_poly.type
_entity_poly.pdbx_seq_one_letter_code
_entity_poly.pdbx_strand_id
1 'polypeptide(L)'
;MEEVLYHKTNKNNLPNIEKNGLKRTIGKNSQYAGEQNAILCFSEGIDGVLLMTAVLSYGTKLNIAEYLKTLENDRILVFDKSGIENERNYIDGRTTTNDIPANKLRMLEVKNNKTGAINSSALEVISYMMSKVNPIDEQKLKQSLGNISLNMKEEKIKTITELYNQMYEANKTRIEKYKKADYKLTSTHEITKEFNRDIED
;
A
#
# COMPACT_ATOMS: atom_id res chain seq x y z
N MET A 1 -5.06 -2.01 19.91
CA MET A 1 -5.38 -1.78 18.49
C MET A 1 -5.15 -3.10 17.79
N GLU A 2 -6.08 -3.56 16.95
CA GLU A 2 -5.81 -4.71 16.08
C GLU A 2 -4.63 -4.35 15.18
N GLU A 3 -3.58 -5.18 15.17
CA GLU A 3 -2.50 -5.05 14.19
C GLU A 3 -3.05 -5.50 12.83
N VAL A 4 -2.96 -4.62 11.84
CA VAL A 4 -3.48 -4.87 10.49
C VAL A 4 -2.37 -4.87 9.46
N LEU A 5 -2.58 -5.69 8.42
CA LEU A 5 -1.73 -5.83 7.25
C LEU A 5 -2.41 -5.23 6.03
N TYR A 6 -1.61 -4.72 5.10
CA TYR A 6 -2.08 -4.02 3.90
C TYR A 6 -1.61 -4.72 2.63
N HIS A 7 -2.49 -4.86 1.64
CA HIS A 7 -2.16 -5.44 0.35
C HIS A 7 -2.68 -4.56 -0.79
N LYS A 8 -1.76 -4.04 -1.62
CA LYS A 8 -2.12 -3.32 -2.83
C LYS A 8 -2.46 -4.30 -3.95
N THR A 9 -3.59 -4.10 -4.62
CA THR A 9 -4.00 -4.89 -5.79
C THR A 9 -4.62 -4.00 -6.85
N ASN A 10 -4.64 -4.47 -8.09
CA ASN A 10 -5.36 -3.80 -9.16
C ASN A 10 -6.88 -4.03 -9.00
N LYS A 11 -7.69 -3.02 -9.32
CA LYS A 11 -9.15 -3.11 -9.21
C LYS A 11 -9.76 -4.27 -10.02
N ASN A 12 -9.13 -4.63 -11.14
CA ASN A 12 -9.58 -5.74 -11.98
C ASN A 12 -9.45 -7.11 -11.30
N ASN A 13 -8.63 -7.22 -10.24
CA ASN A 13 -8.48 -8.45 -9.47
C ASN A 13 -9.57 -8.61 -8.39
N LEU A 14 -10.29 -7.54 -8.03
CA LEU A 14 -11.25 -7.57 -6.92
C LEU A 14 -12.34 -8.64 -7.07
N PRO A 15 -12.95 -8.88 -8.25
CA PRO A 15 -13.95 -9.93 -8.38
C PRO A 15 -13.40 -11.33 -8.07
N ASN A 16 -12.15 -11.60 -8.48
CA ASN A 16 -11.51 -12.86 -8.17
C ASN A 16 -11.15 -12.97 -6.67
N ILE A 17 -10.68 -11.88 -6.08
CA ILE A 17 -10.33 -11.81 -4.66
C ILE A 17 -11.57 -11.94 -3.76
N GLU A 18 -12.70 -11.35 -4.14
CA GLU A 18 -13.96 -11.50 -3.41
C GLU A 18 -14.44 -12.96 -3.40
N LYS A 19 -14.24 -13.67 -4.51
CA LYS A 19 -14.61 -15.09 -4.61
C LYS A 19 -13.65 -16.00 -3.86
N ASN A 20 -12.35 -15.77 -3.98
CA ASN A 20 -11.32 -16.74 -3.61
C ASN A 20 -10.43 -16.32 -2.43
N GLY A 21 -10.56 -15.08 -1.96
CA GLY A 21 -9.62 -14.45 -1.05
C GLY A 21 -8.31 -14.05 -1.74
N LEU A 22 -7.34 -13.59 -0.94
CA LEU A 22 -5.97 -13.40 -1.41
C LEU A 22 -5.25 -14.75 -1.35
N LYS A 23 -4.81 -15.21 -2.51
CA LYS A 23 -4.05 -16.45 -2.66
C LYS A 23 -2.57 -16.16 -2.74
N ARG A 24 -1.76 -17.00 -2.10
CA ARG A 24 -0.33 -17.06 -2.40
C ARG A 24 -0.15 -17.43 -3.88
N THR A 25 0.78 -16.78 -4.57
CA THR A 25 1.06 -17.05 -5.99
C THR A 25 2.55 -17.23 -6.23
N ILE A 26 2.89 -17.98 -7.29
CA ILE A 26 4.24 -18.00 -7.85
C ILE A 26 4.26 -16.97 -8.98
N GLY A 27 4.64 -15.74 -8.64
CA GLY A 27 4.59 -14.60 -9.56
C GLY A 27 5.92 -13.86 -9.63
N LYS A 28 5.91 -12.70 -10.30
CA LYS A 28 7.09 -11.81 -10.40
C LYS A 28 7.69 -11.48 -9.02
N ASN A 29 6.84 -11.34 -8.00
CA ASN A 29 7.29 -11.06 -6.63
C ASN A 29 8.00 -12.27 -6.01
N SER A 30 7.53 -13.50 -6.23
CA SER A 30 8.20 -14.73 -5.79
C SER A 30 9.55 -14.88 -6.49
N GLN A 31 9.59 -14.63 -7.81
CA GLN A 31 10.83 -14.64 -8.60
C GLN A 31 11.83 -13.58 -8.12
N TYR A 32 11.36 -12.35 -7.82
CA TYR A 32 12.19 -11.28 -7.27
C TYR A 32 12.77 -11.64 -5.90
N ALA A 33 12.01 -12.38 -5.09
CA ALA A 33 12.44 -12.85 -3.79
C ALA A 33 13.30 -14.13 -3.85
N GLY A 34 13.54 -14.71 -5.03
CA GLY A 34 14.27 -15.97 -5.18
C GLY A 34 13.52 -17.19 -4.64
N GLU A 35 12.20 -17.07 -4.46
CA GLU A 35 11.36 -18.09 -3.84
C GLU A 35 10.91 -19.13 -4.87
N GLN A 36 11.05 -20.40 -4.51
CA GLN A 36 10.46 -21.52 -5.26
C GLN A 36 8.99 -21.75 -4.88
N ASN A 37 8.54 -21.14 -3.78
CA ASN A 37 7.21 -21.33 -3.22
C ASN A 37 6.26 -20.16 -3.55
N ALA A 38 4.96 -20.44 -3.50
CA ALA A 38 3.93 -19.41 -3.62
C ALA A 38 3.98 -18.48 -2.40
N ILE A 39 3.97 -17.17 -2.64
CA ILE A 39 4.00 -16.16 -1.57
C ILE A 39 2.81 -15.21 -1.68
N LEU A 40 2.46 -14.60 -0.56
CA LEU A 40 1.54 -13.47 -0.49
C LEU A 40 2.28 -12.30 0.18
N CYS A 41 2.34 -11.17 -0.51
CA CYS A 41 3.02 -9.97 -0.02
C CYS A 41 2.03 -9.00 0.65
N PHE A 42 2.49 -8.33 1.70
CA PHE A 42 1.76 -7.28 2.41
C PHE A 42 2.74 -6.28 3.03
N SER A 43 2.21 -5.16 3.50
CA SER A 43 2.95 -4.18 4.29
C SER A 43 2.35 -4.08 5.69
N GLU A 44 3.17 -3.75 6.68
CA GLU A 44 2.71 -3.45 8.04
C GLU A 44 2.74 -1.95 8.30
N GLY A 45 1.64 -1.42 8.83
CA GLY A 45 1.51 0.00 9.15
C GLY A 45 1.48 0.92 7.93
N ILE A 46 1.18 2.20 8.19
CA ILE A 46 1.11 3.23 7.15
C ILE A 46 2.50 3.44 6.51
N ASP A 47 3.55 3.49 7.33
CA ASP A 47 4.93 3.64 6.84
C ASP A 47 5.30 2.55 5.83
N GLY A 48 4.94 1.28 6.11
CA GLY A 48 5.18 0.16 5.21
C GLY A 48 4.48 0.33 3.87
N VAL A 49 3.22 0.79 3.86
CA VAL A 49 2.45 1.04 2.64
C VAL A 49 3.09 2.14 1.79
N LEU A 50 3.47 3.25 2.41
CA LEU A 50 4.07 4.38 1.70
C LEU A 50 5.44 4.00 1.12
N LEU A 51 6.26 3.28 1.88
CA LEU A 51 7.56 2.78 1.42
C LEU A 51 7.44 1.75 0.30
N MET A 52 6.53 0.78 0.45
CA MET A 52 6.26 -0.20 -0.61
C MET A 52 5.84 0.50 -1.91
N THR A 53 5.06 1.57 -1.81
CA THR A 53 4.64 2.36 -2.97
C THR A 53 5.84 2.99 -3.68
N ALA A 54 6.82 3.53 -2.94
CA ALA A 54 8.07 4.07 -3.50
C ALA A 54 8.99 2.98 -4.08
N VAL A 55 9.06 1.81 -3.44
CA VAL A 55 9.84 0.66 -3.95
C VAL A 55 9.26 0.15 -5.27
N LEU A 56 7.93 0.06 -5.36
CA LEU A 56 7.25 -0.37 -6.59
C LEU A 56 7.43 0.64 -7.72
N SER A 57 7.41 1.95 -7.43
CA SER A 57 7.65 2.98 -8.45
C SER A 57 9.03 2.82 -9.09
N TYR A 58 10.07 2.58 -8.28
CA TYR A 58 11.43 2.27 -8.76
C TYR A 58 11.45 1.07 -9.73
N GLY A 59 10.68 0.02 -9.43
CA GLY A 59 10.59 -1.18 -10.27
C GLY A 59 9.89 -0.96 -11.62
N THR A 60 9.06 0.07 -11.76
CA THR A 60 8.30 0.33 -12.99
C THR A 60 9.08 1.09 -14.08
N LYS A 61 10.18 1.77 -13.71
CA LYS A 61 10.90 2.73 -14.58
C LYS A 61 10.06 3.91 -15.09
N LEU A 62 8.84 4.11 -14.59
CA LEU A 62 8.05 5.31 -14.84
C LEU A 62 8.61 6.48 -14.04
N ASN A 63 8.38 7.71 -14.49
CA ASN A 63 8.58 8.85 -13.59
C ASN A 63 7.50 8.82 -12.49
N ILE A 64 7.76 9.48 -11.36
CA ILE A 64 6.86 9.42 -10.20
C ILE A 64 5.44 9.92 -10.52
N ALA A 65 5.30 10.98 -11.31
CA ALA A 65 3.98 11.52 -11.66
C ALA A 65 3.16 10.53 -12.50
N GLU A 66 3.81 9.83 -13.44
CA GLU A 66 3.19 8.76 -14.22
C GLU A 66 2.82 7.57 -13.35
N TYR A 67 3.74 7.14 -12.46
CA TYR A 67 3.48 6.03 -11.56
C TYR A 67 2.27 6.32 -10.65
N LEU A 68 2.15 7.54 -10.11
CA LEU A 68 1.03 7.93 -9.26
C LEU A 68 -0.32 7.83 -9.99
N LYS A 69 -0.39 8.15 -11.29
CA LYS A 69 -1.62 7.97 -12.08
C LYS A 69 -2.05 6.50 -12.16
N THR A 70 -1.10 5.56 -12.15
CA THR A 70 -1.43 4.13 -12.16
C THR A 70 -2.19 3.70 -10.90
N LEU A 71 -1.99 4.40 -9.78
CA LEU A 71 -2.61 4.10 -8.49
C LEU A 71 -4.12 4.43 -8.44
N GLU A 72 -4.65 5.18 -9.41
CA GLU A 72 -6.10 5.39 -9.55
C GLU A 72 -6.84 4.07 -9.82
N ASN A 73 -6.17 3.15 -10.53
CA ASN A 73 -6.70 1.83 -10.85
C ASN A 73 -6.36 0.76 -9.80
N ASP A 74 -5.64 1.12 -8.76
CA ASP A 74 -5.30 0.20 -7.68
C ASP A 74 -6.20 0.44 -6.45
N ARG A 75 -6.28 -0.57 -5.59
CA ARG A 75 -6.93 -0.55 -4.29
C ARG A 75 -5.97 -1.06 -3.23
N ILE A 76 -6.22 -0.67 -1.99
CA ILE A 76 -5.53 -1.21 -0.82
C ILE A 76 -6.55 -2.03 -0.03
N LEU A 77 -6.25 -3.31 0.15
CA LEU A 77 -6.98 -4.19 1.04
C LEU A 77 -6.31 -4.20 2.40
N VAL A 78 -7.09 -4.36 3.46
CA VAL A 78 -6.65 -4.45 4.85
C VAL A 78 -7.25 -5.70 5.50
N PHE A 79 -6.45 -6.39 6.30
CA PHE A 79 -6.85 -7.59 7.03
C PHE A 79 -6.09 -7.71 8.36
N ASP A 80 -6.65 -8.47 9.29
CA ASP A 80 -6.07 -8.72 10.61
C ASP A 80 -4.78 -9.56 10.48
N LYS A 81 -3.73 -9.19 11.20
CA LYS A 81 -2.44 -9.90 11.28
C LYS A 81 -2.54 -11.21 12.08
N SER A 82 -3.58 -11.39 12.89
CA SER A 82 -3.73 -12.53 13.81
C SER A 82 -3.52 -13.88 13.12
N GLY A 83 -2.47 -14.58 13.53
CA GLY A 83 -2.09 -15.90 12.99
C GLY A 83 -1.37 -15.87 11.64
N ILE A 84 -0.88 -14.71 11.21
CA ILE A 84 -0.07 -14.54 10.00
C ILE A 84 1.35 -14.17 10.42
N GLU A 85 2.29 -15.04 10.09
CA GLU A 85 3.71 -14.76 10.27
C GLU A 85 4.21 -13.88 9.14
N ASN A 86 4.92 -12.80 9.50
CA ASN A 86 5.68 -12.03 8.55
C ASN A 86 7.11 -12.58 8.46
N GLU A 87 7.35 -13.35 7.41
CA GLU A 87 8.60 -14.08 7.19
C GLU A 87 9.71 -13.20 6.58
N ARG A 88 9.56 -11.86 6.64
CA ARG A 88 10.53 -10.92 6.08
C ARG A 88 10.69 -9.64 6.92
N ASN A 89 9.98 -8.57 6.58
CA ASN A 89 10.03 -7.28 7.29
C ASN A 89 8.74 -6.48 7.04
N TYR A 90 8.61 -5.30 7.63
CA TYR A 90 7.35 -4.56 7.56
C TYR A 90 7.05 -3.85 6.24
N ILE A 91 8.05 -3.61 5.37
CA ILE A 91 7.81 -2.94 4.09
C ILE A 91 7.27 -3.94 3.07
N ASP A 92 8.03 -5.01 2.83
CA ASP A 92 7.71 -6.08 1.88
C ASP A 92 7.48 -7.41 2.58
N GLY A 93 6.66 -7.31 3.62
CA GLY A 93 6.20 -8.43 4.42
C GLY A 93 5.59 -9.51 3.55
N ARG A 94 5.73 -10.74 4.01
CA ARG A 94 5.25 -11.90 3.27
C ARG A 94 4.90 -13.05 4.17
N THR A 95 4.08 -13.93 3.63
CA THR A 95 3.83 -15.26 4.15
C THR A 95 3.92 -16.28 3.03
N THR A 96 4.53 -17.42 3.31
CA THR A 96 4.56 -18.63 2.47
C THR A 96 3.55 -19.67 2.95
N THR A 97 2.87 -19.43 4.07
CA THR A 97 2.03 -20.42 4.76
C THR A 97 0.55 -20.07 4.76
N ASN A 98 0.17 -18.79 4.72
CA ASN A 98 -1.22 -18.35 4.81
C ASN A 98 -1.77 -17.79 3.49
N ASP A 99 -2.93 -18.28 3.07
CA ASP A 99 -3.86 -17.51 2.23
C ASP A 99 -4.78 -16.67 3.11
N ILE A 100 -5.35 -15.59 2.59
CA ILE A 100 -6.30 -14.75 3.32
C ILE A 100 -7.72 -14.99 2.78
N PRO A 101 -8.64 -15.56 3.59
CA PRO A 101 -10.03 -15.73 3.21
C PRO A 101 -10.71 -14.41 2.84
N ALA A 102 -11.61 -14.44 1.84
CA ALA A 102 -12.29 -13.24 1.36
C ALA A 102 -13.05 -12.49 2.46
N ASN A 103 -13.70 -13.21 3.37
CA ASN A 103 -14.47 -12.62 4.48
C ASN A 103 -13.61 -11.92 5.54
N LYS A 104 -12.27 -12.05 5.49
CA LYS A 104 -11.35 -11.31 6.35
C LYS A 104 -10.80 -10.04 5.69
N LEU A 105 -11.09 -9.84 4.40
CA LEU A 105 -10.60 -8.71 3.64
C LEU A 105 -11.55 -7.54 3.79
N ARG A 106 -10.97 -6.36 3.93
CA ARG A 106 -11.67 -5.09 3.85
C ARG A 106 -10.98 -4.20 2.84
N MET A 107 -11.73 -3.42 2.08
CA MET A 107 -11.18 -2.38 1.22
C MET A 107 -10.96 -1.12 2.05
N LEU A 108 -9.78 -0.54 1.90
CA LEU A 108 -9.40 0.69 2.58
C LEU A 108 -9.93 1.91 1.81
N GLU A 109 -10.45 2.88 2.54
CA GLU A 109 -11.19 4.00 1.99
C GLU A 109 -10.84 5.30 2.70
N VAL A 110 -10.97 6.41 1.99
CA VAL A 110 -10.97 7.75 2.57
C VAL A 110 -12.39 8.29 2.50
N LYS A 111 -12.90 8.70 3.66
CA LYS A 111 -14.23 9.28 3.81
C LYS A 111 -14.15 10.75 4.19
N ASN A 112 -14.85 11.60 3.44
CA ASN A 112 -15.13 12.98 3.84
C ASN A 112 -16.21 12.96 4.94
N ASN A 113 -15.89 13.45 6.14
CA ASN A 113 -16.83 13.47 7.25
C ASN A 113 -17.95 14.50 7.08
N LYS A 114 -17.72 15.57 6.31
CA LYS A 114 -18.71 16.62 6.05
C LYS A 114 -19.76 16.17 5.04
N THR A 115 -19.32 15.62 3.90
CA THR A 115 -20.22 15.27 2.78
C THR A 115 -20.63 13.79 2.79
N GLY A 116 -19.89 12.94 3.52
CA GLY A 116 -20.06 11.50 3.46
C GLY A 116 -19.52 10.84 2.20
N ALA A 117 -18.87 11.59 1.29
CA ALA A 117 -18.23 11.05 0.10
C ALA A 117 -17.11 10.07 0.46
N ILE A 118 -16.94 9.02 -0.36
CA ILE A 118 -16.00 7.93 -0.14
C ILE A 118 -15.20 7.70 -1.43
N ASN A 119 -13.89 7.52 -1.29
CA ASN A 119 -13.00 7.10 -2.37
C ASN A 119 -12.09 5.95 -1.91
N SER A 120 -11.96 4.93 -2.75
CA SER A 120 -11.20 3.71 -2.45
C SER A 120 -9.93 3.55 -3.30
N SER A 121 -9.65 4.48 -4.22
CA SER A 121 -8.46 4.42 -5.04
C SER A 121 -7.19 4.48 -4.18
N ALA A 122 -6.19 3.69 -4.55
CA ALA A 122 -4.92 3.70 -3.84
C ALA A 122 -4.27 5.08 -3.87
N LEU A 123 -4.44 5.86 -4.96
CA LEU A 123 -3.93 7.23 -5.04
C LEU A 123 -4.47 8.13 -3.92
N GLU A 124 -5.79 8.15 -3.72
CA GLU A 124 -6.42 9.00 -2.70
C GLU A 124 -6.11 8.50 -1.28
N VAL A 125 -6.12 7.17 -1.07
CA VAL A 125 -5.75 6.55 0.21
C VAL A 125 -4.30 6.86 0.59
N ILE A 126 -3.36 6.71 -0.35
CA ILE A 126 -1.94 7.01 -0.14
C ILE A 126 -1.74 8.51 0.09
N SER A 127 -2.43 9.37 -0.66
CA SER A 127 -2.36 10.83 -0.46
C SER A 127 -2.87 11.23 0.92
N TYR A 128 -3.95 10.61 1.40
CA TYR A 128 -4.42 10.80 2.78
C TYR A 128 -3.40 10.30 3.80
N MET A 129 -2.83 9.11 3.63
CA MET A 129 -1.78 8.59 4.52
C MET A 129 -0.57 9.52 4.60
N MET A 130 -0.10 10.04 3.46
CA MET A 130 0.96 11.03 3.37
C MET A 130 0.61 12.37 4.04
N SER A 131 -0.67 12.71 4.17
CA SER A 131 -1.11 13.89 4.92
C SER A 131 -0.96 13.73 6.43
N LYS A 132 -0.93 12.49 6.93
CA LYS A 132 -0.85 12.16 8.36
C LYS A 132 0.56 11.76 8.80
N VAL A 133 1.44 11.44 7.85
CA VAL A 133 2.81 11.01 8.11
C VAL A 133 3.77 11.91 7.34
N ASN A 134 4.78 12.44 8.02
CA ASN A 134 5.81 13.28 7.40
C ASN A 134 6.72 12.47 6.46
N PRO A 135 7.50 13.14 5.59
CA PRO A 135 8.49 12.48 4.75
C PRO A 135 9.39 11.54 5.57
N ILE A 136 9.64 10.34 5.05
CA ILE A 136 10.51 9.37 5.72
C ILE A 136 11.95 9.85 5.64
N ASP A 137 12.60 9.94 6.80
CA ASP A 137 14.03 10.19 6.86
C ASP A 137 14.84 8.92 6.50
N GLU A 138 16.07 9.12 6.03
CA GLU A 138 16.93 8.03 5.58
C GLU A 138 17.27 7.05 6.72
N GLN A 139 17.33 7.51 7.97
CA GLN A 139 17.68 6.66 9.11
C GLN A 139 16.52 5.72 9.47
N LYS A 140 15.29 6.22 9.44
CA LYS A 140 14.05 5.46 9.58
C LYS A 140 13.94 4.48 8.43
N LEU A 141 14.25 4.87 7.18
CA LEU A 141 14.31 3.94 6.05
C LEU A 141 15.37 2.85 6.24
N LYS A 142 16.58 3.21 6.68
CA LYS A 142 17.66 2.26 6.99
C LYS A 142 17.25 1.27 8.08
N GLN A 143 16.58 1.73 9.14
CA GLN A 143 15.98 0.85 10.15
C GLN A 143 14.87 -0.02 9.54
N SER A 144 14.09 0.54 8.62
CA SER A 144 13.02 -0.16 7.91
C SER A 144 13.52 -1.34 7.08
N LEU A 145 14.64 -1.11 6.41
CA LEU A 145 15.31 -2.04 5.52
C LEU A 145 16.37 -2.89 6.23
N GLY A 146 16.68 -2.60 7.50
CA GLY A 146 17.79 -3.20 8.25
C GLY A 146 17.61 -4.68 8.57
N ASN A 147 16.38 -5.19 8.49
CA ASN A 147 16.06 -6.61 8.64
C ASN A 147 16.08 -7.38 7.31
N ILE A 148 16.50 -6.73 6.22
CA ILE A 148 16.61 -7.39 4.92
C ILE A 148 18.05 -7.85 4.73
N SER A 149 18.24 -9.16 4.53
CA SER A 149 19.46 -9.73 3.93
C SER A 149 19.55 -9.39 2.43
N LEU A 150 19.19 -8.16 2.06
CA LEU A 150 19.50 -7.61 0.75
C LEU A 150 20.74 -6.79 0.99
N ASN A 151 21.80 -7.11 0.25
CA ASN A 151 22.83 -6.15 -0.13
C ASN A 151 22.19 -5.00 -0.95
N MET A 152 21.21 -4.28 -0.40
CA MET A 152 20.78 -3.00 -0.92
C MET A 152 21.95 -2.06 -0.67
N LYS A 153 22.77 -1.87 -1.71
CA LYS A 153 23.83 -0.86 -1.70
C LYS A 153 23.24 0.46 -1.23
N GLU A 154 24.00 1.23 -0.47
CA GLU A 154 23.61 2.55 0.05
C GLU A 154 22.94 3.44 -1.00
N GLU A 155 23.42 3.35 -2.24
CA GLU A 155 22.82 3.95 -3.43
C GLU A 155 21.32 3.66 -3.62
N LYS A 156 20.89 2.41 -3.43
CA LYS A 156 19.48 2.01 -3.58
C LYS A 156 18.60 2.58 -2.46
N ILE A 157 19.13 2.66 -1.23
CA ILE A 157 18.43 3.31 -0.11
C ILE A 157 18.23 4.79 -0.44
N LYS A 158 19.30 5.46 -0.88
CA LYS A 158 19.25 6.86 -1.31
C LYS A 158 18.21 7.07 -2.42
N THR A 159 18.21 6.23 -3.45
CA THR A 159 17.23 6.32 -4.54
C THR A 159 15.79 6.14 -4.04
N ILE A 160 15.52 5.18 -3.15
CA ILE A 160 14.17 4.99 -2.61
C ILE A 160 13.74 6.21 -1.77
N THR A 161 14.63 6.77 -0.94
CA THR A 161 14.36 8.01 -0.19
C THR A 161 14.04 9.17 -1.14
N GLU A 162 14.81 9.34 -2.22
CA GLU A 162 14.57 10.38 -3.23
C GLU A 162 13.21 10.20 -3.91
N LEU A 163 12.86 8.96 -4.30
CA LEU A 163 11.56 8.66 -4.90
C LEU A 163 10.41 8.91 -3.94
N TYR A 164 10.58 8.56 -2.66
CA TYR A 164 9.60 8.85 -1.63
C TYR A 164 9.34 10.37 -1.51
N ASN A 165 10.40 11.18 -1.48
CA ASN A 165 10.29 12.64 -1.45
C ASN A 165 9.64 13.19 -2.73
N GLN A 166 10.02 12.67 -3.89
CA GLN A 166 9.38 13.04 -5.16
C GLN A 166 7.88 12.71 -5.17
N MET A 167 7.45 11.61 -4.55
CA MET A 167 6.04 11.29 -4.43
C MET A 167 5.28 12.32 -3.57
N TYR A 168 5.87 12.81 -2.48
CA TYR A 168 5.27 13.87 -1.67
C TYR A 168 5.10 15.16 -2.46
N GLU A 169 6.14 15.59 -3.18
CA GLU A 169 6.05 16.81 -3.99
C GLU A 169 5.06 16.64 -5.15
N ALA A 170 5.04 15.49 -5.83
CA ALA A 170 4.09 15.22 -6.91
C ALA A 170 2.63 15.14 -6.45
N ASN A 171 2.37 14.73 -5.19
CA ASN A 171 1.03 14.66 -4.60
C ASN A 171 0.68 15.85 -3.68
N LYS A 172 1.52 16.88 -3.62
CA LYS A 172 1.41 17.97 -2.64
C LYS A 172 0.01 18.59 -2.55
N THR A 173 -0.61 18.88 -3.69
CA THR A 173 -1.97 19.44 -3.71
C THR A 173 -3.02 18.52 -3.07
N ARG A 174 -2.96 17.21 -3.32
CA ARG A 174 -3.85 16.22 -2.69
C ARG A 174 -3.56 16.09 -1.19
N ILE A 175 -2.29 16.04 -0.83
CA ILE A 175 -1.84 15.98 0.56
C ILE A 175 -2.38 17.19 1.35
N GLU A 176 -2.25 18.39 0.80
CA GLU A 176 -2.73 19.62 1.44
C GLU A 176 -4.27 19.65 1.57
N LYS A 177 -5.01 19.09 0.60
CA LYS A 177 -6.47 18.88 0.72
C LYS A 177 -6.80 18.06 1.98
N TYR A 178 -6.11 16.93 2.18
CA TYR A 178 -6.35 16.04 3.31
C TYR A 178 -5.84 16.54 4.67
N LYS A 179 -4.89 17.50 4.68
CA LYS A 179 -4.49 18.19 5.91
C LYS A 179 -5.55 19.20 6.38
N LYS A 180 -6.17 19.92 5.45
CA LYS A 180 -7.08 21.04 5.76
C LYS A 180 -8.51 20.59 6.03
N ALA A 181 -8.95 19.51 5.41
CA ALA A 181 -10.32 19.08 5.45
C ALA A 181 -10.56 17.87 6.38
N ASP A 182 -11.80 17.73 6.83
CA ASP A 182 -12.22 16.70 7.78
C ASP A 182 -12.46 15.37 7.07
N TYR A 183 -11.37 14.65 6.86
CA TYR A 183 -11.33 13.32 6.28
C TYR A 183 -10.88 12.29 7.31
N LYS A 184 -11.34 11.05 7.15
CA LYS A 184 -10.85 9.91 7.93
C LYS A 184 -10.61 8.69 7.06
N LEU A 185 -9.70 7.84 7.52
CA LEU A 185 -9.50 6.52 6.94
C LEU A 185 -10.54 5.54 7.50
N THR A 186 -11.23 4.83 6.62
CA THR A 186 -12.21 3.78 6.97
C THR A 186 -11.93 2.51 6.20
N SER A 187 -12.66 1.44 6.51
CA SER A 187 -12.61 0.22 5.70
C SER A 187 -13.97 -0.46 5.63
N THR A 188 -14.23 -1.17 4.54
CA THR A 188 -15.49 -1.88 4.27
C THR A 188 -15.25 -3.33 3.85
N HIS A 189 -16.16 -4.25 4.17
CA HIS A 189 -16.11 -5.63 3.65
C HIS A 189 -16.59 -5.73 2.20
N GLU A 190 -17.18 -4.67 1.65
CA GLU A 190 -17.73 -4.63 0.30
C GLU A 190 -16.64 -4.32 -0.73
N ILE A 191 -15.71 -5.26 -0.94
CA ILE A 191 -14.47 -4.99 -1.68
C ILE A 191 -14.63 -4.82 -3.20
N THR A 192 -15.77 -5.16 -3.77
CA THR A 192 -16.09 -4.95 -5.21
C THR A 192 -17.00 -3.76 -5.45
N LYS A 193 -17.54 -3.11 -4.42
CA LYS A 193 -18.35 -1.91 -4.61
C LYS A 193 -17.44 -0.72 -4.88
N GLU A 194 -17.49 -0.19 -6.10
CA GLU A 194 -16.77 1.05 -6.42
C GLU A 194 -17.47 2.25 -5.78
N PHE A 195 -16.92 2.72 -4.66
CA PHE A 195 -17.22 4.05 -4.15
C PHE A 195 -16.28 5.04 -4.84
N ASN A 196 -16.72 5.54 -6.00
CA ASN A 196 -16.19 6.74 -6.64
C ASN A 196 -17.33 7.77 -6.68
N ARG A 197 -17.83 8.17 -5.51
CA ARG A 197 -18.66 9.38 -5.48
C ARG A 197 -17.68 10.52 -5.53
N ASP A 198 -17.73 11.30 -6.61
CA ASP A 198 -16.84 12.43 -6.82
C ASP A 198 -16.67 13.18 -5.50
N ILE A 199 -15.42 13.23 -5.03
CA ILE A 199 -15.05 14.11 -3.93
C ILE A 199 -14.94 15.51 -4.53
N GLU A 200 -16.06 16.00 -5.05
CA GLU A 200 -16.23 17.42 -5.36
C GLU A 200 -16.32 18.17 -4.03
N ASP A 201 -15.54 19.25 -3.96
CA ASP A 201 -15.45 20.15 -2.81
C ASP A 201 -16.73 20.99 -2.65
#